data_AF-A0A367LZ16-F1
#
_entry.id   AF-A0A367LZ16-F1
#
_cell.length_a   1.000
_cell.length_b   1.000
_cell.length_c   1.000
_cell.angle_alpha   90.00
_cell.angle_beta   90.00
_cell.angle_gamma   90.00
#
_symmetry.space_group_name_H-M   'P 1'
#
loop_
_entity.id
_entity.type
_entity.pdbx_description
1 polymer ?
#
loop_
_entity_poly.entity_id
_entity_poly.type
_entity_poly.pdbx_seq_one_letter_code
_entity_poly.pdbx_strand_id
1 'polypeptide(L)' 'MSRELYSEEAEFGVLGAILQSALQQNQELVDEALSSVTAADFYFEDNAALFQAIKDCYEEGIPVDPVTVGVVRDV' A
#
# COMPACT_ATOMS: atom_id res chain seq x y z
N MET A 1 7.14 -27.61 13.87
CA MET A 1 6.62 -26.53 13.00
C MET A 1 6.40 -25.31 13.87
N SER A 2 7.24 -24.28 13.72
CA SER A 2 6.95 -22.96 14.28
C SER A 2 5.89 -22.28 13.42
N ARG A 3 4.97 -21.54 14.04
CA ARG A 3 3.96 -20.77 13.31
C ARG A 3 4.65 -19.67 12.52
N GLU A 4 4.36 -19.58 11.23
CA GLU A 4 4.75 -18.42 10.42
C GLU A 4 4.01 -17.18 10.97
N LEU A 5 4.74 -16.09 11.19
CA LEU A 5 4.20 -14.88 11.83
C LEU A 5 3.72 -13.84 10.81
N TYR A 6 3.66 -14.21 9.52
CA TYR A 6 3.16 -13.40 8.41
C TYR A 6 1.83 -13.95 7.88
N SER A 7 1.04 -13.10 7.23
CA SER A 7 -0.20 -13.48 6.53
C SER A 7 -0.34 -12.61 5.29
N GLU A 8 -0.42 -13.26 4.14
CA GLU A 8 -0.58 -12.60 2.84
C GLU A 8 -1.91 -11.84 2.77
N GLU A 9 -2.98 -12.43 3.31
CA GLU A 9 -4.30 -11.82 3.35
C GLU A 9 -4.34 -10.56 4.24
N ALA A 10 -3.53 -10.54 5.30
CA ALA A 10 -3.40 -9.35 6.14
C ALA A 10 -2.70 -8.21 5.37
N GLU A 11 -1.63 -8.50 4.62
CA GLU A 11 -0.95 -7.52 3.78
C GLU A 11 -1.87 -6.98 2.67
N PHE A 12 -2.63 -7.84 2.00
CA PHE A 12 -3.66 -7.41 1.03
C PHE A 12 -4.74 -6.55 1.67
N GLY A 13 -5.13 -6.86 2.91
CA GLY A 13 -6.08 -6.06 3.68
C GLY A 13 -5.59 -4.63 3.91
N VAL A 14 -4.32 -4.46 4.27
CA VAL A 14 -3.69 -3.14 4.47
C VAL A 14 -3.64 -2.37 3.15
N LEU A 15 -3.11 -2.99 2.09
CA LEU A 15 -2.99 -2.35 0.78
C LEU A 15 -4.35 -1.95 0.20
N GLY A 16 -5.35 -2.84 0.32
CA GLY A 16 -6.71 -2.58 -0.12
C GLY A 16 -7.37 -1.44 0.67
N ALA A 17 -7.14 -1.36 1.98
CA ALA A 17 -7.66 -0.28 2.81
C ALA A 17 -7.07 1.09 2.43
N ILE A 18 -5.78 1.16 2.09
CA ILE A 18 -5.14 2.40 1.63
C ILE A 18 -5.76 2.86 0.31
N LEU A 19 -5.86 1.96 -0.68
CA LEU A 19 -6.48 2.26 -1.97
C LEU A 19 -7.95 2.70 -1.81
N GLN A 20 -8.72 2.03 -0.96
CA GLN A 20 -10.11 2.39 -0.71
C GLN A 20 -10.23 3.77 -0.06
N SER A 21 -9.36 4.09 0.90
CA SER A 21 -9.33 5.37 1.59
C SER A 21 -8.97 6.51 0.64
N ALA A 22 -8.02 6.28 -0.26
CA ALA A 22 -7.66 7.20 -1.32
C ALA A 22 -8.83 7.45 -2.30
N LEU A 23 -9.54 6.40 -2.72
CA LEU A 23 -10.74 6.52 -3.56
C LEU A 23 -11.87 7.30 -2.88
N GLN A 24 -11.98 7.20 -1.55
CA GLN A 24 -12.93 7.99 -0.74
C GLN A 24 -12.46 9.43 -0.50
N GLN A 25 -11.31 9.83 -1.04
CA GLN A 25 -10.67 11.13 -0.84
C GLN A 25 -10.42 11.46 0.63
N ASN A 26 -10.21 10.45 1.48
CA ASN A 26 -9.91 10.63 2.89
C ASN A 26 -8.39 10.69 3.11
N GLN A 27 -7.81 11.85 2.86
CA GLN A 27 -6.35 12.06 2.95
C GLN A 27 -5.80 11.81 4.36
N GLU A 28 -6.52 12.20 5.41
CA GLU A 28 -6.09 11.98 6.80
C GLU A 28 -5.89 10.48 7.10
N LEU A 29 -6.81 9.64 6.61
CA LEU A 29 -6.72 8.20 6.82
C LEU A 29 -5.62 7.55 5.97
N VAL A 30 -5.35 8.08 4.78
CA VAL A 30 -4.23 7.63 3.93
C VAL A 30 -2.89 8.01 4.57
N ASP A 31 -2.74 9.25 5.06
CA ASP A 31 -1.56 9.69 5.80
C ASP A 31 -1.30 8.84 7.05
N GLU A 32 -2.36 8.56 7.82
CA GLU A 32 -2.27 7.69 8.99
C GLU A 32 -1.79 6.28 8.60
N ALA A 33 -2.40 5.69 7.57
CA ALA A 33 -2.03 4.36 7.11
C ALA A 33 -0.57 4.30 6.59
N LEU A 34 -0.16 5.26 5.76
CA LEU A 34 1.20 5.34 5.19
C LEU A 34 2.27 5.65 6.25
N SER A 35 1.91 6.29 7.36
CA SER A 35 2.82 6.54 8.48
C SER A 35 2.89 5.39 9.49
N SER A 36 1.86 4.53 9.54
CA SER A 36 1.77 3.40 10.47
C SER A 36 2.67 2.22 10.11
N VAL A 37 3.00 2.06 8.82
CA VAL A 37 3.79 0.93 8.30
C VAL A 37 4.76 1.41 7.21
N THR A 38 5.80 0.62 6.97
CA THR A 38 6.79 0.86 5.92
C THR A 38 6.86 -0.34 4.97
N ALA A 39 7.45 -0.16 3.79
CA ALA A 39 7.65 -1.26 2.83
C ALA A 39 8.45 -2.43 3.44
N ALA A 40 9.32 -2.16 4.41
CA ALA A 40 10.12 -3.19 5.10
C ALA A 40 9.32 -4.05 6.08
N ASP A 41 8.09 -3.65 6.43
CA ASP A 41 7.21 -4.41 7.33
C ASP A 41 6.42 -5.50 6.59
N PHE A 42 6.43 -5.48 5.25
CA PHE A 42 5.82 -6.50 4.41
C PHE A 42 6.78 -7.68 4.23
N TYR A 43 6.28 -8.90 4.40
CA TYR A 43 7.05 -10.11 4.19
C TYR A 43 7.17 -10.46 2.69
N PHE A 44 6.11 -10.21 1.92
CA PHE A 44 6.09 -10.50 0.49
C PHE A 44 6.63 -9.31 -0.32
N GLU A 45 7.67 -9.56 -1.12
CA GLU A 45 8.35 -8.52 -1.90
C GLU A 45 7.41 -7.80 -2.88
N ASP A 46 6.46 -8.53 -3.49
CA ASP A 46 5.46 -7.93 -4.38
C ASP A 46 4.53 -6.94 -3.67
N ASN A 47 4.20 -7.23 -2.41
CA ASN A 47 3.35 -6.37 -1.59
C ASN A 47 4.12 -5.15 -1.09
N ALA A 48 5.38 -5.34 -0.71
CA ALA A 48 6.30 -4.25 -0.38
C ALA A 48 6.47 -3.29 -1.56
N ALA A 49 6.68 -3.81 -2.77
CA ALA A 49 6.81 -3.02 -3.99
C ALA A 49 5.51 -2.28 -4.32
N LEU A 50 4.35 -2.92 -4.12
CA LEU A 50 3.05 -2.27 -4.31
C LEU A 50 2.82 -1.14 -3.29
N PHE A 51 3.15 -1.36 -2.02
CA PHE A 51 3.08 -0.31 -0.99
C PHE A 51 3.96 0.89 -1.37
N GLN A 52 5.17 0.63 -1.85
CA GLN A 52 6.08 1.71 -2.25
C GLN A 52 5.51 2.51 -3.42
N ALA A 53 4.98 1.84 -4.46
CA ALA A 53 4.34 2.54 -5.58
C ALA A 53 3.11 3.38 -5.15
N ILE A 54 2.30 2.86 -4.21
CA ILE A 54 1.19 3.61 -3.60
C ILE A 54 1.70 4.87 -2.90
N LYS A 55 2.78 4.74 -2.12
CA LYS A 55 3.39 5.84 -1.40
C LYS A 55 3.97 6.89 -2.35
N ASP A 56 4.67 6.47 -3.40
CA ASP A 56 5.24 7.37 -4.41
C ASP A 56 4.13 8.17 -5.12
N CYS A 57 3.05 7.51 -5.55
CA CYS A 57 1.88 8.19 -6.12
C CYS A 57 1.32 9.26 -5.17
N TYR A 58 1.22 8.92 -3.87
CA TYR A 58 0.69 9.83 -2.86
C TYR A 58 1.60 11.04 -2.64
N GLU A 59 2.92 10.84 -2.52
CA GLU A 59 3.92 11.89 -2.34
C GLU A 59 4.04 12.81 -3.56
N GLU A 60 3.85 12.27 -4.77
CA GLU A 60 3.81 13.04 -6.02
C GLU A 60 2.48 13.78 -6.25
N GLY A 61 1.48 13.57 -5.38
CA GLY A 61 0.15 14.18 -5.51
C GLY A 61 -0.67 13.63 -6.67
N ILE A 62 -0.35 12.42 -7.13
CA ILE A 62 -1.01 11.71 -8.22
C ILE A 62 -2.14 10.83 -7.62
N PRO A 63 -3.25 10.59 -8.34
CA PRO A 63 -4.32 9.71 -7.85
C PRO A 63 -3.81 8.31 -7.45
N VAL A 64 -4.13 7.90 -6.22
CA VAL A 64 -3.79 6.58 -5.68
C VAL A 64 -4.95 5.61 -5.94
N ASP A 65 -5.08 5.17 -7.19
CA ASP A 65 -6.05 4.17 -7.62
C ASP A 65 -5.35 2.97 -8.30
N PRO A 66 -6.01 1.80 -8.42
CA PRO A 66 -5.37 0.59 -8.93
C PRO A 66 -4.77 0.72 -10.34
N VAL A 67 -5.35 1.56 -11.20
CA VAL A 67 -4.86 1.76 -12.56
C VAL A 67 -3.60 2.62 -12.52
N THR A 68 -3.66 3.74 -11.81
CA THR A 68 -2.54 4.68 -11.73
C THR A 68 -1.32 4.05 -11.06
N VAL A 69 -1.53 3.34 -9.95
CA VAL A 69 -0.47 2.58 -9.26
C VAL A 69 0.12 1.48 -10.16
N GLY A 70 -0.73 0.80 -10.94
CA GLY A 70 -0.28 -0.21 -11.91
C GLY A 70 0.64 0.37 -12.99
N VAL A 71 0.38 1.61 -13.44
CA VAL A 71 1.25 2.29 -14.41
C VAL A 71 2.58 2.71 -13.79
N VAL A 72 2.57 3.23 -12.56
CA VAL A 72 3.80 3.67 -11.86
C VAL A 72 4.75 2.50 -11.56
N ARG A 73 4.21 1.30 -11.29
CA ARG A 73 5.01 0.09 -11.06
C ARG A 73 5.72 -0.44 -12.31
N ASP A 74 5.23 -0.14 -13.51
CA ASP A 74 5.78 -0.61 -14.80
C ASP A 74 6.90 0.30 -15.35
N VAL A 75 7.18 1.44 -14.71
CA VAL A 75 8.22 2.41 -15.11
C VAL A 75 9.50 2.23 -14.30
#